data_AF-A0A538D0M4-F1
#
_entry.id   AF-A0A538D0M4-F1
#
_cell.length_a   1.000
_cell.length_b   1.000
_cell.length_c   1.000
_cell.angle_alpha   90.00
_cell.angle_beta   90.00
_cell.angle_gamma   90.00
#
_symmetry.space_group_name_H-M   'P 1'
#
loop_
_entity.id
_entity.type
_entity.pdbx_description
1 polymer ?
#
loop_
_entity_poly.entity_id
_entity_poly.type
_entity_poly.pdbx_seq_one_letter_code
_entity_poly.pdbx_strand_id
1 'polypeptide(L)'
;MIVLVDAPNVRRSLWPNLSQERLVELLARWAEEEGADAIAVFDGPAPEMVAGIEVVGTDSESADDWITRTASELAEPYVLVTSDRELRERAGGNAERVIGGGAFARQLAALG
;
A
#
# COMPACT_ATOMS: atom_id res chain seq x y z
N MET A 1 1.16 5.17 -12.72
CA MET A 1 0.56 3.82 -12.52
C MET A 1 0.09 3.76 -11.09
N ILE A 2 -1.18 3.45 -10.85
CA ILE A 2 -1.76 3.45 -9.51
C ILE A 2 -1.28 2.22 -8.73
N VAL A 3 -0.82 2.42 -7.50
CA VAL A 3 -0.36 1.35 -6.61
C VAL A 3 -1.08 1.46 -5.27
N LEU A 4 -2.03 0.55 -5.01
CA LEU A 4 -2.74 0.45 -3.75
C LEU A 4 -1.93 -0.40 -2.77
N VAL A 5 -1.51 0.20 -1.65
CA VAL A 5 -0.67 -0.43 -0.65
C VAL A 5 -1.43 -0.64 0.64
N ASP A 6 -1.64 -1.91 1.00
CA ASP A 6 -2.08 -2.32 2.34
C ASP A 6 -0.93 -2.11 3.33
N ALA A 7 -0.91 -0.93 3.94
CA ALA A 7 0.19 -0.50 4.79
C ALA A 7 0.35 -1.37 6.06
N PRO A 8 -0.72 -1.75 6.80
CA PRO A 8 -0.61 -2.70 7.91
C PRO A 8 0.06 -4.01 7.50
N ASN A 9 -0.28 -4.56 6.33
CA ASN A 9 0.30 -5.80 5.82
C ASN A 9 1.77 -5.67 5.45
N VAL A 10 2.14 -4.63 4.72
CA VAL A 10 3.55 -4.39 4.36
C VAL A 10 4.40 -4.19 5.61
N ARG A 11 3.94 -3.37 6.57
CA ARG A 11 4.68 -3.09 7.82
C ARG A 11 4.98 -4.33 8.64
N ARG A 12 4.00 -5.22 8.78
CA ARG A 12 4.12 -6.47 9.56
C ARG A 12 4.87 -7.58 8.83
N SER A 13 5.30 -7.35 7.59
CA SER A 13 5.94 -8.37 6.76
C SER A 13 7.47 -8.49 6.96
N LEU A 14 8.08 -7.63 7.78
CA LEU A 14 9.49 -7.70 8.18
C LEU A 14 9.62 -7.80 9.69
N TRP A 15 10.74 -8.33 10.16
CA TRP A 15 11.13 -8.27 11.56
C TRP A 15 12.51 -7.58 11.69
N PRO A 16 12.62 -6.49 12.48
CA PRO A 16 11.53 -5.77 13.13
C PRO A 16 10.54 -5.15 12.12
N ASN A 17 9.29 -4.93 12.56
CA ASN A 17 8.25 -4.31 11.71
C ASN A 17 8.66 -2.87 11.31
N LEU A 18 8.23 -2.42 10.13
CA LEU A 18 8.39 -1.03 9.72
C LEU A 18 7.45 -0.11 10.51
N SER A 19 7.95 1.05 10.94
CA SER A 19 7.10 2.12 11.47
C SER A 19 6.21 2.70 10.36
N GLN A 20 5.18 3.46 10.73
CA GLN A 20 4.32 4.09 9.72
C GLN A 20 5.09 5.15 8.94
N GLU A 21 5.88 5.96 9.64
CA GLU A 21 6.74 7.03 9.10
C GLU A 21 7.79 6.45 8.17
N ARG A 22 8.45 5.36 8.59
CA ARG A 22 9.47 4.71 7.75
C ARG A 22 8.87 4.10 6.50
N LEU A 23 7.66 3.54 6.58
CA LEU A 23 6.97 3.03 5.40
C LEU A 23 6.69 4.15 4.40
N VAL A 24 6.09 5.27 4.83
CA VAL A 24 5.73 6.36 3.90
C VAL A 24 6.95 7.03 3.29
N GLU A 25 8.05 7.18 4.04
CA GLU A 25 9.31 7.72 3.52
C GLU A 25 9.90 6.82 2.42
N LEU A 26 10.02 5.52 2.70
CA LEU A 26 10.55 4.56 1.74
C LEU A 26 9.65 4.42 0.51
N LEU A 27 8.32 4.43 0.73
CA LEU A 27 7.35 4.34 -0.34
C LEU A 27 7.37 5.58 -1.24
N ALA A 28 7.54 6.78 -0.67
CA ALA A 28 7.65 8.00 -1.47
C ALA A 28 8.87 7.98 -2.38
N ARG A 29 10.01 7.56 -1.86
CA ARG A 29 11.22 7.37 -2.67
C ARG A 29 11.03 6.31 -3.75
N TRP A 30 10.43 5.18 -3.41
CA TRP A 30 10.14 4.12 -4.37
C TRP A 30 9.19 4.61 -5.48
N ALA A 31 8.14 5.34 -5.12
CA ALA A 31 7.17 5.89 -6.06
C ALA A 31 7.82 6.88 -7.04
N GLU A 32 8.74 7.72 -6.55
CA GLU A 32 9.54 8.62 -7.39
C GLU A 32 10.44 7.84 -8.36
N GLU A 33 11.16 6.82 -7.87
CA GLU A 33 12.07 6.00 -8.70
C GLU A 33 11.30 5.21 -9.79
N GLU A 34 10.08 4.76 -9.51
CA GLU A 34 9.24 3.96 -10.44
C GLU A 34 8.28 4.81 -11.29
N GLY A 35 8.10 6.10 -10.99
CA GLY A 35 7.07 6.93 -11.60
C GLY A 35 5.64 6.44 -11.29
N ALA A 36 5.42 5.97 -10.06
CA ALA A 36 4.16 5.39 -9.61
C ALA A 36 3.33 6.36 -8.77
N ASP A 37 2.01 6.27 -8.90
CA ASP A 37 1.03 7.00 -8.09
C ASP A 37 0.65 6.09 -6.91
N ALA A 38 1.48 6.08 -5.87
CA ALA A 38 1.29 5.16 -4.75
C ALA A 38 0.33 5.74 -3.68
N ILE A 39 -0.57 4.88 -3.21
CA ILE A 39 -1.57 5.19 -2.17
C ILE A 39 -1.37 4.21 -1.01
N ALA A 40 -0.88 4.72 0.12
CA ALA A 40 -0.70 3.94 1.34
C ALA A 40 -1.95 4.03 2.22
N VAL A 41 -2.60 2.90 2.46
CA VAL A 41 -3.85 2.84 3.23
C VAL A 41 -3.59 2.22 4.60
N PHE A 42 -3.91 2.96 5.66
CA PHE A 42 -3.74 2.58 7.05
C PHE A 42 -5.09 2.43 7.74
N ASP A 43 -5.20 1.41 8.60
CA ASP A 43 -6.30 1.33 9.55
C ASP A 43 -6.24 2.51 10.54
N GLY A 44 -7.35 3.22 10.70
CA GLY A 44 -7.45 4.33 11.64
C GLY A 44 -6.67 5.57 11.19
N PRO A 45 -6.05 6.33 12.11
CA PRO A 45 -5.29 7.52 11.74
C PRO A 45 -4.02 7.14 10.98
N ALA A 46 -3.79 7.83 9.87
CA ALA A 46 -2.55 7.76 9.10
C ALA A 46 -1.43 8.64 9.69
N PRO A 47 -0.16 8.36 9.38
CA PRO A 47 0.95 9.26 9.66
C PRO A 47 0.84 10.55 8.83
N GLU A 48 1.74 11.51 9.09
CA GLU A 48 1.82 12.74 8.30
C GLU A 48 2.00 12.46 6.80
N MET A 49 1.39 13.31 5.97
CA MET A 49 1.53 13.23 4.53
C MET A 49 2.98 13.48 4.10
N VAL A 50 3.43 12.69 3.12
CA VAL A 50 4.74 12.84 2.48
C VAL A 50 4.53 13.19 1.01
N ALA A 51 5.27 14.18 0.51
CA ALA A 51 5.18 14.55 -0.90
C ALA A 51 5.54 13.36 -1.81
N GLY A 52 4.80 13.19 -2.90
CA GLY A 52 5.04 12.13 -3.90
C GLY A 52 4.15 10.91 -3.74
N ILE A 53 3.38 10.78 -2.65
CA ILE A 53 2.40 9.69 -2.45
C ILE A 53 1.13 10.21 -1.79
N GLU A 54 0.05 9.45 -1.91
CA GLU A 54 -1.15 9.63 -1.12
C GLU A 54 -1.09 8.76 0.15
N VAL A 55 -1.47 9.33 1.28
CA VAL A 55 -1.52 8.64 2.57
C VAL A 55 -2.94 8.72 3.11
N VAL A 56 -3.58 7.58 3.25
CA VAL A 56 -4.98 7.45 3.67
C VAL A 56 -5.05 6.78 5.03
N GLY A 57 -5.74 7.43 5.97
CA GLY A 57 -6.22 6.81 7.20
C GLY A 57 -7.72 6.57 7.08
N THR A 58 -8.17 5.36 7.40
CA THR A 58 -9.56 4.95 7.19
C THR A 58 -10.50 5.26 8.36
N ASP A 59 -10.00 5.91 9.41
CA ASP A 59 -10.73 6.20 10.66
C ASP A 59 -11.39 4.96 11.27
N SER A 60 -12.68 4.72 10.99
CA SER A 60 -13.44 3.57 11.49
C SER A 60 -13.64 2.45 10.46
N GLU A 61 -13.37 2.71 9.18
CA GLU A 61 -13.36 1.69 8.11
C GLU A 61 -12.05 0.88 8.22
N SER A 62 -12.02 -0.38 7.77
CA SER A 62 -10.76 -1.12 7.67
C SER A 62 -10.01 -0.73 6.39
N ALA A 63 -8.68 -0.85 6.40
CA ALA A 63 -7.87 -0.67 5.19
C ALA A 63 -8.31 -1.60 4.06
N ASP A 64 -8.68 -2.83 4.37
CA ASP A 64 -9.15 -3.83 3.41
C ASP A 64 -10.48 -3.41 2.76
N ASP A 65 -11.43 -2.90 3.54
CA ASP A 65 -12.71 -2.41 3.04
C ASP A 65 -12.53 -1.17 2.16
N TRP A 66 -11.70 -0.22 2.62
CA TRP A 66 -11.38 0.97 1.85
C TRP A 66 -10.73 0.60 0.51
N ILE A 67 -9.71 -0.28 0.53
CA ILE A 67 -9.03 -0.73 -0.70
C ILE A 67 -10.00 -1.45 -1.62
N THR A 68 -10.85 -2.34 -1.09
CA THR A 68 -11.85 -3.07 -1.91
C THR A 68 -12.80 -2.10 -2.61
N ARG A 69 -13.33 -1.11 -1.88
CA ARG A 69 -14.24 -0.11 -2.44
C ARG A 69 -13.55 0.71 -3.51
N THR A 70 -12.40 1.32 -3.20
CA THR A 70 -11.63 2.11 -4.15
C THR A 70 -11.24 1.30 -5.39
N ALA A 71 -10.76 0.07 -5.22
CA ALA A 71 -10.41 -0.83 -6.31
C ALA A 71 -11.58 -1.15 -7.25
N SER A 72 -12.82 -1.15 -6.74
CA SER A 72 -14.02 -1.38 -7.55
C SER A 72 -14.45 -0.14 -8.37
N GLU A 73 -13.99 1.04 -7.97
CA GLU A 73 -14.32 2.33 -8.59
C GLU A 73 -13.25 2.81 -9.57
N LEU A 74 -12.05 2.25 -9.52
CA LEU A 74 -10.95 2.59 -10.44
C LEU A 74 -11.26 2.17 -11.88
N ALA A 75 -11.22 3.13 -12.79
CA ALA A 75 -11.31 2.90 -14.23
C ALA A 75 -9.96 2.53 -14.86
N GLU A 76 -8.86 2.86 -14.20
CA GLU A 76 -7.49 2.62 -14.67
C GLU A 76 -6.92 1.33 -14.06
N PRO A 77 -6.02 0.62 -14.78
CA PRO A 77 -5.27 -0.49 -14.20
C PRO A 77 -4.48 -0.06 -12.97
N TYR A 78 -4.44 -0.93 -11.98
CA TYR A 78 -3.69 -0.70 -10.75
C TYR A 78 -2.92 -1.94 -10.30
N VAL A 79 -1.93 -1.70 -9.46
CA VAL A 79 -1.18 -2.74 -8.75
C VAL A 79 -1.66 -2.80 -7.32
N LEU A 80 -1.96 -4.00 -6.84
CA LEU A 80 -2.31 -4.25 -5.44
C LEU A 80 -1.10 -4.80 -4.69
N VAL A 81 -0.70 -4.15 -3.60
CA VAL A 81 0.36 -4.64 -2.71
C VAL A 81 -0.25 -5.17 -1.43
N THR A 82 -0.34 -6.49 -1.33
CA THR A 82 -0.72 -7.18 -0.09
C THR A 82 -0.32 -8.65 -0.12
N SER A 83 -0.05 -9.22 1.06
CA SER A 83 0.02 -10.68 1.28
C SER A 83 -1.28 -11.27 1.83
N ASP A 84 -2.26 -10.43 2.15
CA ASP A 84 -3.54 -10.88 2.69
C ASP A 84 -4.33 -11.63 1.60
N ARG A 85 -4.82 -12.83 1.94
CA ARG A 85 -5.55 -13.68 0.99
C ARG A 85 -6.95 -13.16 0.73
N GLU A 86 -7.61 -12.65 1.76
CA GLU A 86 -8.97 -12.13 1.65
C GLU A 86 -8.97 -10.86 0.81
N LEU A 87 -8.07 -9.92 1.09
CA LEU A 87 -7.96 -8.70 0.30
C LEU A 87 -7.61 -8.99 -1.17
N ARG A 88 -6.75 -9.99 -1.42
CA ARG A 88 -6.46 -10.44 -2.80
C ARG A 88 -7.68 -11.00 -3.51
N GLU A 89 -8.54 -11.74 -2.83
CA GLU A 89 -9.76 -12.27 -3.43
C GLU A 89 -10.76 -11.14 -3.75
N ARG A 90 -10.83 -10.13 -2.88
CA ARG A 90 -11.77 -9.00 -3.01
C ARG A 90 -11.34 -7.95 -4.01
N ALA A 91 -10.06 -7.58 -4.02
CA ALA A 91 -9.52 -6.53 -4.88
C ALA A 91 -8.61 -7.05 -6.00
N GLY A 92 -7.91 -8.18 -5.82
CA GLY A 92 -6.93 -8.65 -6.79
C GLY A 92 -7.50 -9.08 -8.15
N GLY A 93 -8.80 -9.33 -8.26
CA GLY A 93 -9.43 -9.75 -9.53
C GLY A 93 -9.40 -8.70 -10.64
N ASN A 94 -9.40 -7.41 -10.28
CA ASN A 94 -9.32 -6.29 -11.24
C ASN A 94 -7.92 -5.65 -11.29
N ALA A 95 -6.99 -6.11 -10.46
CA ALA A 95 -5.63 -5.60 -10.45
C ALA A 95 -4.86 -6.12 -11.68
N GLU A 96 -4.10 -5.24 -12.32
CA GLU A 96 -3.16 -5.65 -13.38
C GLU A 96 -2.08 -6.58 -12.82
N ARG A 97 -1.68 -6.32 -11.58
CA ARG A 97 -0.68 -7.10 -10.87
C ARG A 97 -0.92 -7.07 -9.36
N VAL A 98 -0.61 -8.20 -8.71
CA VAL A 98 -0.55 -8.29 -7.25
C VAL A 98 0.90 -8.51 -6.81
N ILE A 99 1.38 -7.70 -5.87
CA ILE A 99 2.70 -7.82 -5.25
C ILE A 99 2.53 -8.28 -3.80
N GLY A 100 3.30 -9.27 -3.37
CA GLY A 100 3.29 -9.71 -1.98
C GLY A 100 3.90 -8.66 -1.05
N GLY A 101 3.18 -8.30 0.02
CA GLY A 101 3.62 -7.30 1.00
C GLY A 101 5.01 -7.56 1.58
N GLY A 102 5.40 -8.81 1.81
CA GLY A 102 6.77 -9.11 2.28
C GLY A 102 7.86 -8.99 1.23
N ALA A 103 7.56 -9.26 -0.04
CA ALA A 103 8.51 -8.99 -1.11
C ALA A 103 8.69 -7.48 -1.28
N PHE A 104 7.58 -6.75 -1.24
CA PHE A 104 7.59 -5.29 -1.34
C PHE A 104 8.29 -4.62 -0.16
N ALA A 105 8.02 -5.06 1.07
CA ALA A 105 8.68 -4.53 2.26
C ALA A 105 10.21 -4.70 2.18
N ARG A 106 10.70 -5.85 1.67
CA ARG A 106 12.15 -6.06 1.44
C ARG A 106 12.71 -5.14 0.36
N GLN A 107 11.95 -4.91 -0.71
CA GLN A 107 12.33 -3.96 -1.76
C GLN A 107 12.45 -2.55 -1.20
N LEU A 108 11.45 -2.09 -0.42
CA LEU A 108 11.49 -0.79 0.24
C LEU A 108 12.67 -0.68 1.20
N ALA A 109 12.90 -1.69 2.05
CA ALA A 109 14.02 -1.69 2.99
C ALA A 109 15.40 -1.65 2.30
N ALA A 110 15.51 -2.12 1.06
CA ALA A 110 16.76 -2.02 0.30
C ALA A 110 17.08 -0.59 -0.19
N LEU A 111 16.11 0.33 -0.11
CA LEU A 111 16.32 1.75 -0.43
C LEU A 111 16.97 2.53 0.74
N GLY A 112 16.98 1.99 1.96
CA GLY A 112 17.66 2.59 3.11
C GLY A 112 17.40 1.89 4.44
#